data_AF-A0A521III0-F1
#
_entry.id   AF-A0A521III0-F1
#
_cell.length_a   1.000
_cell.length_b   1.000
_cell.length_c   1.000
_cell.angle_alpha   90.00
_cell.angle_beta   90.00
_cell.angle_gamma   90.00
#
_symmetry.space_group_name_H-M   'P 1'
#
loop_
_entity.id
_entity.type
_entity.pdbx_description
1 polymer ?
#
loop_
_entity_poly.entity_id
_entity_poly.type
_entity_poly.pdbx_seq_one_letter_code
_entity_poly.pdbx_strand_id
1 'polypeptide(L)'
;METLRKKYEALGEDVSLEKRNLTKAALIRRAYMPTLILEVDDFFSFTKEDMLAEYKRVAALDADSAEIKSVVAIKDPLEVKKTHLTMLLYAFEQLSMLRKDDPDAWLLVNELYEDD
;
A
#
# COMPACT_ATOMS: atom_id res chain seq x y z
N MET A 1 -17.25 3.84 2.11
CA MET A 1 -16.26 4.29 1.10
C MET A 1 -15.86 5.74 1.33
N GLU A 2 -16.80 6.66 1.57
CA GLU A 2 -16.50 8.07 1.81
C GLU A 2 -15.52 8.32 2.97
N THR A 3 -15.69 7.66 4.12
CA THR A 3 -14.75 7.77 5.24
C THR A 3 -13.33 7.36 4.86
N LEU A 4 -13.19 6.30 4.04
CA LEU A 4 -11.88 5.84 3.58
C LEU A 4 -11.26 6.82 2.59
N ARG A 5 -12.07 7.39 1.68
CA ARG A 5 -11.62 8.45 0.78
C ARG A 5 -11.00 9.64 1.53
N LYS A 6 -11.66 10.10 2.59
CA LYS A 6 -11.15 11.21 3.43
C LYS A 6 -9.79 10.89 4.04
N LYS A 7 -9.53 9.63 4.41
CA LYS A 7 -8.21 9.21 4.91
C LYS A 7 -7.13 9.29 3.83
N TYR A 8 -7.41 8.84 2.61
CA TYR A 8 -6.49 8.99 1.48
C TYR A 8 -6.21 10.46 1.16
N GLU A 9 -7.25 11.30 1.16
CA GLU A 9 -7.10 12.75 0.93
C GLU A 9 -6.29 13.43 2.06
N ALA A 10 -6.35 12.89 3.28
CA ALA A 10 -5.62 13.38 4.45
C ALA A 10 -4.18 12.85 4.59
N LEU A 11 -3.70 12.00 3.66
CA LEU A 11 -2.29 11.57 3.66
C LEU A 11 -1.36 12.81 3.68
N GLY A 12 -0.37 12.77 4.57
CA GLY A 12 0.54 13.88 4.79
C GLY A 12 1.56 14.05 3.66
N GLU A 13 2.41 15.07 3.79
CA GLU A 13 3.54 15.24 2.91
C GLU A 13 4.56 14.11 3.09
N ASP A 14 5.19 13.77 1.97
CA ASP A 14 6.22 12.74 1.87
C ASP A 14 7.62 13.36 1.98
N VAL A 15 8.64 12.50 1.97
CA VAL A 15 10.05 12.89 1.97
C VAL A 15 10.55 13.22 0.55
N SER A 16 11.80 13.67 0.45
CA SER A 16 12.42 13.96 -0.85
C SER A 16 12.45 12.74 -1.78
N LEU A 17 12.51 12.98 -3.10
CA LEU A 17 12.63 11.91 -4.10
C LEU A 17 13.87 11.03 -3.86
N GLU A 18 14.99 11.63 -3.49
CA GLU A 18 16.21 10.90 -3.14
C GLU A 18 15.95 9.92 -2.00
N LYS A 19 15.29 10.39 -0.93
CA LYS A 19 14.99 9.54 0.23
C LYS A 19 14.05 8.40 -0.13
N ARG A 20 13.01 8.66 -0.93
CA ARG A 20 12.10 7.63 -1.46
C ARG A 20 12.85 6.55 -2.23
N ASN A 21 13.78 6.94 -3.11
CA ASN A 21 14.57 6.02 -3.91
C ASN A 21 15.52 5.17 -3.03
N LEU A 22 16.14 5.77 -2.02
CA LEU A 22 16.98 5.05 -1.05
C LEU A 22 16.17 4.02 -0.26
N THR A 23 15.01 4.41 0.28
CA THR A 23 14.11 3.50 1.00
C THR A 23 13.62 2.37 0.09
N LYS A 24 13.18 2.68 -1.13
CA LYS A 24 12.78 1.68 -2.14
C LYS A 24 13.90 0.65 -2.38
N ALA A 25 15.12 1.10 -2.65
CA ALA A 25 16.25 0.21 -2.86
C ALA A 25 16.55 -0.67 -1.63
N ALA A 26 16.42 -0.11 -0.42
CA ALA A 26 16.64 -0.84 0.82
C ALA A 26 15.58 -1.92 1.08
N LEU A 27 14.31 -1.65 0.75
CA LEU A 27 13.20 -2.61 0.88
C LEU A 27 13.30 -3.73 -0.17
N ILE A 28 13.65 -3.40 -1.41
CA ILE A 28 13.88 -4.40 -2.47
C ILE A 28 15.00 -5.36 -2.08
N ARG A 29 16.12 -4.84 -1.55
CA ARG A 29 17.25 -5.68 -1.09
C ARG A 29 16.88 -6.66 0.03
N ARG A 30 15.85 -6.33 0.82
CA ARG A 30 15.34 -7.16 1.92
C ARG A 30 14.21 -8.08 1.47
N ALA A 31 13.86 -8.08 0.17
CA ALA A 31 12.69 -8.78 -0.34
C ALA A 31 11.39 -8.44 0.43
N TYR A 32 11.29 -7.22 0.97
CA TYR A 32 10.08 -6.76 1.62
C TYR A 32 8.94 -6.72 0.59
N MET A 33 7.78 -7.27 0.97
CA MET A 33 6.58 -7.25 0.14
C MET A 33 5.37 -6.83 0.98
N PRO A 34 4.62 -5.80 0.58
CA PRO A 34 3.38 -5.46 1.25
C PRO A 34 2.33 -6.54 1.00
N THR A 35 1.65 -6.99 2.04
CA THR A 35 0.52 -7.92 1.90
C THR A 35 -0.69 -7.16 1.36
N LEU A 36 -1.04 -7.38 0.10
CA LEU A 36 -2.18 -6.74 -0.58
C LEU A 36 -3.09 -7.79 -1.23
N ILE A 37 -4.39 -7.50 -1.29
CA ILE A 37 -5.37 -8.38 -1.94
C ILE A 37 -5.32 -8.30 -3.48
N LEU A 38 -5.20 -7.08 -4.01
CA LEU A 38 -5.08 -6.81 -5.43
C LEU A 38 -3.63 -6.41 -5.71
N GLU A 39 -3.15 -6.77 -6.89
CA GLU A 39 -1.79 -6.44 -7.33
C GLU A 39 -1.66 -4.92 -7.50
N VAL A 40 -0.54 -4.38 -7.00
CA VAL A 40 -0.19 -2.96 -7.12
C VAL A 40 1.25 -2.87 -7.60
N ASP A 41 1.41 -2.46 -8.85
CA ASP A 41 2.71 -2.36 -9.48
C ASP A 41 3.54 -1.22 -8.88
N ASP A 42 4.82 -1.50 -8.66
CA ASP A 42 5.81 -0.53 -8.18
C ASP A 42 5.38 0.26 -6.93
N PHE A 43 4.67 -0.39 -6.01
CA PHE A 43 4.13 0.20 -4.78
C PHE A 43 5.15 1.06 -4.01
N PHE A 44 6.42 0.66 -3.93
CA PHE A 44 7.45 1.42 -3.21
C PHE A 44 7.78 2.78 -3.84
N SER A 45 7.34 3.03 -5.07
CA SER A 45 7.42 4.34 -5.72
C SER A 45 6.21 5.22 -5.45
N PHE A 46 5.12 4.72 -4.88
CA PHE A 46 3.88 5.48 -4.78
C PHE A 46 4.08 6.81 -4.05
N THR A 47 3.40 7.83 -4.56
CA THR A 47 3.15 9.13 -3.95
C THR A 47 1.74 9.17 -3.37
N LYS A 48 1.40 10.27 -2.69
CA LYS A 48 0.01 10.57 -2.33
C LYS A 48 -0.89 10.63 -3.56
N GLU A 49 -0.40 11.21 -4.66
CA GLU A 49 -1.12 11.32 -5.92
C GLU A 49 -1.40 9.94 -6.51
N ASP A 50 -0.42 9.04 -6.48
CA ASP A 50 -0.58 7.65 -6.93
C ASP A 50 -1.57 6.90 -6.04
N MET A 51 -1.50 7.06 -4.72
CA MET A 51 -2.49 6.50 -3.79
C MET A 51 -3.92 6.96 -4.08
N LEU A 52 -4.10 8.24 -4.41
CA LEU A 52 -5.40 8.80 -4.79
C LEU A 52 -5.88 8.31 -6.15
N ALA A 53 -4.97 8.12 -7.11
CA ALA A 53 -5.28 7.54 -8.41
C ALA A 53 -5.72 6.08 -8.24
N GLU A 54 -4.99 5.32 -7.42
CA GLU A 54 -5.27 3.91 -7.16
C GLU A 54 -6.58 3.72 -6.40
N TYR A 55 -6.88 4.59 -5.43
CA TYR A 55 -8.20 4.63 -4.79
C TYR A 55 -9.32 4.75 -5.81
N LYS A 56 -9.19 5.68 -6.77
CA LYS A 56 -10.21 5.91 -7.80
C LYS A 56 -10.33 4.70 -8.73
N ARG A 57 -9.20 4.11 -9.14
CA ARG A 57 -9.15 2.91 -9.98
C ARG A 57 -9.92 1.77 -9.32
N VAL A 58 -9.57 1.41 -8.10
CA VAL A 58 -10.20 0.29 -7.36
C VAL A 58 -11.66 0.57 -7.05
N ALA A 59 -12.01 1.79 -6.64
CA ALA A 59 -13.40 2.16 -6.39
C ALA A 59 -14.28 1.99 -7.65
N ALA A 60 -13.72 2.29 -8.82
CA ALA A 60 -14.36 2.21 -10.13
C ALA A 60 -14.37 0.80 -10.74
N LEU A 61 -13.67 -0.19 -10.18
CA LEU A 61 -13.66 -1.56 -10.72
C LEU A 61 -15.07 -2.13 -10.82
N ASP A 62 -15.35 -2.88 -11.87
CA ASP A 62 -16.63 -3.58 -11.98
C ASP A 62 -16.67 -4.78 -11.02
N ALA A 63 -17.84 -5.10 -10.48
CA ALA A 63 -18.05 -6.27 -9.63
C ALA A 63 -17.69 -7.58 -10.35
N ASP A 64 -17.86 -7.61 -11.67
CA ASP A 64 -17.57 -8.74 -12.54
C ASP A 64 -16.17 -8.73 -13.16
N SER A 65 -15.33 -7.75 -12.79
CA SER A 65 -13.96 -7.65 -13.30
C SER A 65 -13.11 -8.85 -12.90
N ALA A 66 -12.15 -9.21 -13.76
CA ALA A 66 -11.25 -10.34 -13.54
C ALA A 66 -10.45 -10.18 -12.23
N GLU A 67 -10.05 -8.96 -11.90
CA GLU A 67 -9.33 -8.60 -10.68
C GLU A 67 -10.16 -8.81 -9.41
N ILE A 68 -11.46 -8.54 -9.43
CA ILE A 68 -12.34 -8.85 -8.29
C ILE A 68 -12.60 -10.36 -8.21
N LYS A 69 -12.82 -11.01 -9.36
CA LYS A 69 -13.13 -12.45 -9.42
C LYS A 69 -11.97 -13.36 -9.06
N SER A 70 -10.73 -12.90 -9.17
CA SER A 70 -9.56 -13.65 -8.70
C SER A 70 -9.52 -13.78 -7.18
N VAL A 71 -10.22 -12.90 -6.45
CA VAL A 71 -10.32 -12.94 -4.99
C VAL A 71 -11.40 -13.92 -4.56
N VAL A 72 -11.01 -15.18 -4.33
CA VAL A 72 -11.95 -16.26 -3.99
C VAL A 72 -12.43 -16.26 -2.53
N ALA A 73 -11.67 -15.62 -1.63
CA ALA A 73 -11.93 -15.66 -0.19
C ALA A 73 -13.04 -14.73 0.29
N ILE A 74 -13.37 -13.68 -0.49
CA ILE A 74 -14.36 -12.66 -0.14
C ILE A 74 -15.44 -12.66 -1.22
N LYS A 75 -16.69 -12.92 -0.84
CA LYS A 75 -17.79 -13.10 -1.79
C LYS A 75 -18.42 -11.78 -2.26
N ASP A 76 -18.36 -10.73 -1.44
CA ASP A 76 -18.89 -9.41 -1.80
C ASP A 76 -17.82 -8.57 -2.51
N PRO A 77 -18.01 -8.20 -3.79
CA PRO A 77 -17.12 -7.29 -4.53
C PRO A 77 -16.85 -5.97 -3.82
N LEU A 78 -17.84 -5.42 -3.12
CA LEU A 78 -17.66 -4.16 -2.40
C LEU A 78 -16.77 -4.36 -1.16
N GLU A 79 -16.85 -5.52 -0.51
CA GLU A 79 -15.98 -5.89 0.60
C GLU A 79 -14.55 -6.09 0.11
N VAL A 80 -14.32 -6.75 -1.03
CA VAL A 80 -12.98 -6.88 -1.66
C VAL A 80 -12.34 -5.50 -1.81
N LYS A 81 -13.04 -4.55 -2.45
CA LYS A 81 -12.54 -3.17 -2.66
C LYS A 81 -12.23 -2.47 -1.34
N LYS A 82 -13.13 -2.54 -0.35
CA LYS A 82 -12.95 -1.89 0.95
C LYS A 82 -11.74 -2.45 1.68
N THR A 83 -11.61 -3.77 1.72
CA THR A 83 -10.54 -4.46 2.43
C THR A 83 -9.21 -4.17 1.75
N HIS A 84 -9.14 -4.28 0.41
CA HIS A 84 -7.93 -3.94 -0.33
C HIS A 84 -7.49 -2.50 -0.08
N LEU A 85 -8.39 -1.52 -0.23
CA LEU A 85 -8.05 -0.11 -0.01
C LEU A 85 -7.68 0.21 1.44
N THR A 86 -8.19 -0.56 2.41
CA THR A 86 -7.79 -0.42 3.81
C THR A 86 -6.38 -0.96 4.03
N MET A 87 -6.05 -2.13 3.46
CA MET A 87 -4.72 -2.71 3.53
C MET A 87 -3.68 -1.87 2.78
N LEU A 88 -4.03 -1.35 1.61
CA LEU A 88 -3.17 -0.47 0.81
C LEU A 88 -2.85 0.83 1.57
N LEU A 89 -3.85 1.45 2.21
CA LEU A 89 -3.64 2.64 3.03
C LEU A 89 -2.67 2.36 4.17
N TYR A 90 -2.91 1.26 4.91
CA TYR A 90 -2.03 0.86 6.00
C TYR A 90 -0.60 0.61 5.52
N ALA A 91 -0.42 -0.13 4.41
CA ALA A 91 0.89 -0.39 3.84
C ALA A 91 1.61 0.92 3.44
N PHE A 92 0.88 1.90 2.92
CA PHE A 92 1.47 3.19 2.53
C PHE A 92 1.85 4.05 3.74
N GLU A 93 1.07 4.00 4.83
CA GLU A 93 1.42 4.63 6.09
C GLU A 93 2.72 4.01 6.66
N GLN A 94 2.86 2.68 6.63
CA GLN A 94 4.11 2.00 6.99
C GLN A 94 5.28 2.43 6.10
N LEU A 95 5.09 2.47 4.77
CA LEU A 95 6.10 2.95 3.84
C LEU A 95 6.51 4.40 4.12
N SER A 96 5.56 5.25 4.51
CA SER A 96 5.82 6.64 4.87
C SER A 96 6.67 6.76 6.15
N MET A 97 6.45 5.90 7.14
CA MET A 97 7.29 5.83 8.35
C MET A 97 8.71 5.36 8.01
N LEU A 98 8.85 4.30 7.20
CA LEU A 98 10.14 3.81 6.72
C LEU A 98 10.92 4.88 5.94
N ARG A 99 10.22 5.66 5.10
CA ARG A 99 10.78 6.81 4.37
C ARG A 99 11.27 7.92 5.29
N LYS A 100 10.64 8.09 6.46
CA LYS A 100 10.98 9.07 7.50
C LYS A 100 12.03 8.57 8.50
N ASP A 101 12.67 7.43 8.22
CA ASP A 101 13.65 6.78 9.10
C ASP A 101 13.10 6.47 10.49
N ASP A 102 11.81 6.15 10.58
CA ASP A 102 11.23 5.70 11.83
C ASP A 102 11.91 4.39 12.29
N PRO A 103 12.59 4.39 13.47
CA PRO A 103 13.40 3.26 13.89
C PRO A 103 12.56 2.02 14.21
N ASP A 104 11.34 2.20 14.73
CA ASP A 104 10.45 1.10 15.09
C ASP A 104 9.90 0.43 13.83
N ALA A 105 9.56 1.23 12.80
CA ALA A 105 9.14 0.69 11.50
C ALA A 105 10.28 -0.11 10.83
N TRP A 106 11.52 0.38 10.91
CA TRP A 106 12.68 -0.35 10.39
C TRP A 106 13.00 -1.61 11.19
N LEU A 107 12.82 -1.58 12.51
CA LEU A 107 12.99 -2.77 13.36
C LEU A 107 12.02 -3.87 12.94
N LEU A 108 10.73 -3.56 12.77
CA LEU A 108 9.73 -4.52 12.30
C LEU A 108 10.12 -5.15 10.96
N VAL A 109 10.60 -4.33 10.02
CA VAL A 109 11.08 -4.86 8.73
C VAL A 109 12.28 -5.77 8.93
N ASN A 110 13.24 -5.44 9.78
CA ASN A 110 14.41 -6.30 9.99
C ASN A 110 14.04 -7.60 10.75
N GLU A 111 13.19 -7.55 11.77
CA GLU A 111 12.73 -8.72 12.53
C GLU A 111 12.05 -9.76 11.63
N LEU A 112 11.28 -9.32 10.62
CA LEU A 112 10.63 -10.22 9.67
C LEU A 112 11.61 -11.01 8.78
N TYR A 113 12.88 -10.60 8.71
CA TYR A 113 13.90 -11.19 7.83
C TYR A 113 15.21 -11.56 8.54
N GLU A 114 15.30 -11.40 9.87
CA GLU A 114 16.45 -11.83 10.67
C GLU A 114 16.36 -13.31 11.11
N ASP A 115 15.20 -13.95 10.92
CA ASP A 115 14.93 -15.35 11.30
C ASP A 115 15.17 -16.40 10.18
N ASP A 116 15.74 -16.01 9.02
CA ASP A 116 16.09 -16.92 7.89
C ASP A 116 17.61 -17.18 7.77
#